data_AF-Q6D0U4-F1
#
_entry.id   AF-Q6D0U4-F1
#
_cell.length_a   1.000
_cell.length_b   1.000
_cell.length_c   1.000
_cell.angle_alpha   90.00
_cell.angle_beta   90.00
_cell.angle_gamma   90.00
#
_symmetry.space_group_name_H-M   'P 1'
#
loop_
_entity.id
_entity.type
_entity.pdbx_description
1 polymer ?
#
loop_
_entity_poly.entity_id
_entity_poly.type
_entity_poly.pdbx_seq_one_letter_code
_entity_poly.pdbx_strand_id
1 'polypeptide(L)'
;MARTKSQTVELVEDAPLAGDLNVKLNALTEHRIQVMAQFGDSLPYERDRIVHEARFYMVQSAEAMLEAGKRLVILKENEPHGEFIEIVENSLGIATRIAQKMMQASLKFLSPTLASNAKALSHLGKTKLYELMLEDDEDLAELADGGTVAGMTLDDIGRMTCRELKAALREARETNTAQQRVLTDKNQKIDDLTTKLDKKSRIQPPPPDQEAEKLRKEVSAIAYEAEAAITVRLHTAFSTLTAFTSDNNVEPPYDFMAGLVCQIERALHHIRDVFDLEAAPTGSERPTWLDAPEPAIPRTDA
;
A
#
# COMPACT_ATOMS: atom_id res chain seq x y z
N MET A 1 50.40 -69.99 -26.64
CA MET A 1 51.01 -69.00 -25.72
C MET A 1 49.91 -68.23 -25.01
N ALA A 2 50.16 -67.89 -23.74
CA ALA A 2 49.17 -67.65 -22.71
C ALA A 2 48.32 -66.38 -22.87
N ARG A 3 47.04 -66.48 -22.47
CA ARG A 3 46.17 -65.36 -22.10
C ARG A 3 46.66 -64.75 -20.79
N THR A 4 47.04 -63.48 -20.80
CA THR A 4 47.23 -62.68 -19.59
C THR A 4 45.86 -62.43 -18.94
N LYS A 5 45.70 -62.90 -17.70
CA LYS A 5 44.47 -62.82 -16.90
C LYS A 5 44.27 -61.37 -16.45
N SER A 6 43.06 -60.83 -16.63
CA SER A 6 42.68 -59.51 -16.13
C SER A 6 42.81 -59.45 -14.62
N GLN A 7 43.48 -58.41 -14.10
CA GLN A 7 43.52 -58.12 -12.67
C GLN A 7 42.10 -57.89 -12.16
N THR A 8 41.73 -58.66 -11.14
CA THR A 8 40.54 -58.46 -10.32
C THR A 8 40.72 -57.17 -9.53
N VAL A 9 39.78 -56.23 -9.69
CA VAL A 9 39.68 -55.04 -8.84
C VAL A 9 39.35 -55.52 -7.42
N GLU A 10 40.27 -55.35 -6.49
CA GLU A 10 40.02 -55.54 -5.07
C GLU A 10 39.06 -54.45 -4.59
N LEU A 11 37.90 -54.87 -4.08
CA LEU A 11 37.03 -54.01 -3.31
C LEU A 11 37.76 -53.67 -2.00
N VAL A 12 38.08 -52.39 -1.80
CA VAL A 12 38.63 -51.90 -0.54
C VAL A 12 37.61 -52.21 0.55
N GLU A 13 38.01 -53.06 1.50
CA GLU A 13 37.24 -53.38 2.70
C GLU A 13 36.91 -52.10 3.48
N ASP A 14 35.71 -52.07 4.06
CA ASP A 14 35.14 -50.94 4.80
C ASP A 14 36.16 -50.24 5.68
N ALA A 15 36.35 -48.94 5.43
CA ALA A 15 37.15 -48.10 6.32
C ALA A 15 36.58 -48.20 7.75
N PRO A 16 37.38 -48.57 8.76
CA PRO A 16 36.88 -48.70 10.12
C PRO A 16 36.34 -47.36 10.59
N LEU A 17 35.05 -47.32 10.95
CA LEU A 17 34.42 -46.19 11.63
C LEU A 17 35.30 -45.81 12.83
N ALA A 18 35.89 -44.62 12.80
CA ALA A 18 36.81 -44.14 13.83
C ALA A 18 36.23 -44.37 15.23
N GLY A 19 36.95 -45.09 16.10
CA GLY A 19 36.45 -45.53 17.42
C GLY A 19 35.85 -44.40 18.28
N ASP A 20 36.35 -43.18 18.11
CA ASP A 20 35.83 -41.97 18.76
C ASP A 20 34.37 -41.63 18.39
N LEU A 21 33.94 -41.93 17.16
CA LEU A 21 32.55 -41.72 16.73
C LEU A 21 31.60 -42.67 17.43
N ASN A 22 32.02 -43.93 17.62
CA ASN A 22 31.21 -44.96 18.25
C ASN A 22 31.04 -44.69 19.76
N VAL A 23 32.12 -44.26 20.44
CA VAL A 23 32.07 -43.84 21.85
C VAL A 23 31.12 -42.66 22.04
N LYS A 24 31.18 -41.65 21.17
CA LYS A 24 30.28 -40.49 21.23
C LYS A 24 28.82 -40.88 20.99
N LEU A 25 28.55 -41.78 20.05
CA LEU A 25 27.19 -42.24 19.74
C LEU A 25 26.58 -43.02 20.92
N ASN A 26 27.38 -43.86 21.59
CA ASN A 26 26.96 -44.58 22.78
C ASN A 26 26.65 -43.62 23.94
N ALA A 27 27.52 -42.65 24.19
CA ALA A 27 27.30 -41.63 25.23
C ALA A 27 26.03 -40.80 24.97
N LEU A 28 25.74 -40.44 23.71
CA LEU A 28 24.50 -39.74 23.35
C LEU A 28 23.25 -40.61 23.56
N THR A 29 23.36 -41.91 23.29
CA THR A 29 22.26 -42.86 23.48
C THR A 29 21.96 -43.07 24.96
N GLU A 30 22.99 -43.26 25.79
CA GLU A 30 22.88 -43.34 27.24
C GLU A 30 22.26 -42.07 27.82
N HIS A 31 22.74 -40.90 27.41
CA HIS A 31 22.19 -39.62 27.83
C HIS A 31 20.71 -39.48 27.45
N ARG A 32 20.32 -39.88 26.23
CA ARG A 32 18.91 -39.88 25.81
C ARG A 32 18.05 -40.79 26.68
N ILE A 33 18.53 -41.99 27.01
CA ILE A 33 17.83 -42.94 27.87
C ILE A 33 17.66 -42.36 29.28
N GLN A 34 18.70 -41.73 29.84
CA GLN A 34 18.64 -41.07 31.15
C GLN A 34 17.60 -39.94 31.18
N VAL A 35 17.60 -39.07 30.15
CA VAL A 35 16.60 -37.99 30.03
C VAL A 35 15.19 -38.55 29.91
N MET A 36 14.98 -39.60 29.12
CA MET A 36 13.66 -40.25 28.99
C MET A 36 13.23 -40.96 30.28
N ALA A 37 14.15 -41.54 31.04
CA ALA A 37 13.83 -42.12 32.35
C ALA A 37 13.42 -41.05 33.37
N GLN A 38 14.02 -39.86 33.30
CA GLN A 38 13.75 -38.75 34.23
C GLN A 38 12.49 -37.95 33.86
N PHE A 39 12.26 -37.66 32.58
CA PHE A 39 11.21 -36.72 32.11
C PHE A 39 10.21 -37.34 31.12
N GLY A 40 10.39 -38.60 30.72
CA GLY A 40 9.60 -39.23 29.68
C GLY A 40 8.28 -39.84 30.15
N ASP A 41 7.93 -39.72 31.44
CA ASP A 41 6.71 -40.24 32.05
C ASP A 41 6.41 -41.70 31.68
N SER A 42 7.46 -42.52 31.62
CA SER A 42 7.42 -43.95 31.21
C SER A 42 6.92 -44.22 29.78
N LEU A 43 6.79 -43.19 28.95
CA LEU A 43 6.39 -43.30 27.55
C LEU A 43 7.59 -43.22 26.60
N PRO A 44 7.58 -43.93 25.47
CA PRO A 44 8.58 -43.75 24.42
C PRO A 44 8.61 -42.31 23.88
N TYR A 45 9.76 -41.90 23.34
CA TYR A 45 9.88 -40.60 22.68
C TYR A 45 9.05 -40.56 21.40
N GLU A 46 8.14 -39.61 21.32
CA GLU A 46 7.38 -39.27 20.13
C GLU A 46 7.41 -37.76 19.95
N ARG A 47 8.03 -37.29 18.85
CA ARG A 47 8.31 -35.87 18.62
C ARG A 47 7.04 -35.02 18.74
N ASP A 48 5.97 -35.43 18.05
CA ASP A 48 4.75 -34.64 17.96
C ASP A 48 4.04 -34.56 19.31
N ARG A 49 4.05 -35.65 20.08
CA ARG A 49 3.52 -35.65 21.46
C ARG A 49 4.24 -34.64 22.34
N ILE A 50 5.57 -34.70 22.41
CA ILE A 50 6.38 -33.80 23.24
C ILE A 50 6.22 -32.34 22.80
N VAL A 51 6.13 -32.08 21.49
CA VAL A 51 5.90 -30.72 20.96
C VAL A 51 4.52 -30.19 21.35
N HIS A 52 3.47 -31.03 21.28
CA HIS A 52 2.12 -30.63 21.68
C HIS A 52 2.01 -30.41 23.20
N GLU A 53 2.60 -31.28 24.02
CA GLU A 53 2.66 -31.12 25.47
C GLU A 53 3.39 -29.83 25.86
N ALA A 54 4.56 -29.57 25.27
CA ALA A 54 5.30 -28.33 25.49
C ALA A 54 4.48 -27.09 25.10
N ARG A 55 3.82 -27.13 23.93
CA ARG A 55 2.94 -26.04 23.48
C ARG A 55 1.78 -25.84 24.46
N PHE A 56 1.14 -26.91 24.91
CA PHE A 56 0.05 -26.85 25.88
C PHE A 56 0.48 -26.10 27.16
N TYR A 57 1.62 -26.47 27.76
CA TYR A 57 2.12 -25.77 28.95
C TYR A 57 2.53 -24.33 28.66
N MET A 58 3.00 -24.00 27.46
CA MET A 58 3.27 -22.62 27.06
C MET A 58 2.00 -21.78 27.02
N VAL A 59 0.90 -22.32 26.47
CA VAL A 59 -0.42 -21.65 26.45
C VAL A 59 -0.95 -21.49 27.87
N GLN A 60 -0.94 -22.57 28.65
CA GLN A 60 -1.37 -22.55 30.05
C GLN A 60 -0.56 -21.52 30.87
N SER A 61 0.74 -21.37 30.60
CA SER A 61 1.57 -20.38 31.27
C SER A 61 1.17 -18.94 30.93
N ALA A 62 0.69 -18.69 29.71
CA ALA A 62 0.20 -17.38 29.29
C ALA A 62 -1.16 -17.07 29.94
N GLU A 63 -2.07 -18.04 29.95
CA GLU A 63 -3.38 -17.91 30.62
C GLU A 63 -3.19 -17.68 32.13
N ALA A 64 -2.35 -18.48 32.79
CA ALA A 64 -2.04 -18.33 34.20
C ALA A 64 -1.38 -16.98 34.52
N MET A 65 -0.54 -16.47 33.62
CA MET A 65 0.06 -15.14 33.76
C MET A 65 -0.99 -14.02 33.72
N LEU A 66 -2.00 -14.12 32.84
CA LEU A 66 -3.11 -13.16 32.78
C LEU A 66 -4.00 -13.26 34.03
N GLU A 67 -4.31 -14.47 34.49
CA GLU A 67 -5.09 -14.65 35.72
C GLU A 67 -4.35 -14.11 36.96
N ALA A 68 -3.04 -14.34 37.06
CA ALA A 68 -2.19 -13.79 38.12
C ALA A 68 -2.12 -12.25 38.05
N GLY A 69 -1.96 -11.67 36.85
CA GLY A 69 -1.95 -10.23 36.68
C GLY A 69 -3.28 -9.58 37.07
N LYS A 70 -4.42 -10.24 36.83
CA LYS A 70 -5.72 -9.81 37.38
C LYS A 70 -5.74 -9.76 38.91
N ARG A 71 -5.11 -10.72 39.61
CA ARG A 71 -5.02 -10.67 41.10
C ARG A 71 -4.07 -9.58 41.57
N LEU A 72 -3.00 -9.32 40.83
CA LEU A 72 -2.10 -8.21 41.11
C LEU A 72 -2.79 -6.85 40.97
N VAL A 73 -3.67 -6.69 39.97
CA VAL A 73 -4.51 -5.48 39.86
C VAL A 73 -5.39 -5.33 41.10
N ILE A 74 -6.06 -6.41 41.52
CA ILE A 74 -6.90 -6.39 42.73
C ILE A 74 -6.07 -6.00 43.96
N LEU A 75 -4.90 -6.61 44.18
CA LEU A 75 -4.01 -6.27 45.30
C LEU A 75 -3.59 -4.80 45.26
N LYS A 76 -3.21 -4.29 44.07
CA LYS A 76 -2.77 -2.91 43.89
C LYS A 76 -3.85 -1.89 44.25
N GLU A 77 -5.12 -2.20 43.99
CA GLU A 77 -6.25 -1.31 44.33
C GLU A 77 -6.65 -1.37 45.80
N ASN A 78 -6.33 -2.46 46.51
CA ASN A 78 -6.74 -2.66 47.91
C ASN A 78 -5.62 -2.40 48.93
N GLU A 79 -4.36 -2.39 48.51
CA GLU A 79 -3.21 -2.21 49.40
C GLU A 79 -2.49 -0.87 49.18
N PRO A 80 -1.98 -0.21 50.23
CA PRO A 80 -1.08 0.92 50.10
C PRO A 80 0.15 0.58 49.23
N HIS A 81 0.70 1.57 48.52
CA HIS A 81 1.79 1.31 47.56
C HIS A 81 3.00 0.56 48.16
N GLY A 82 3.38 0.88 49.40
CA GLY A 82 4.49 0.20 50.09
C GLY A 82 4.19 -1.27 50.41
N GLU A 83 3.02 -1.55 50.99
CA GLU A 83 2.56 -2.91 51.29
C GLU A 83 2.42 -3.76 50.03
N PHE A 84 1.89 -3.16 48.94
CA PHE A 84 1.82 -3.84 47.64
C PHE A 84 3.20 -4.29 47.15
N ILE A 85 4.22 -3.42 47.23
CA ILE A 85 5.59 -3.76 46.85
C ILE A 85 6.11 -4.90 47.73
N GLU A 86 5.88 -4.83 49.05
CA GLU A 86 6.31 -5.87 49.98
C GLU A 86 5.67 -7.23 49.68
N ILE A 87 4.36 -7.27 49.40
CA ILE A 87 3.65 -8.48 49.00
C ILE A 87 4.24 -9.05 47.71
N VAL A 88 4.46 -8.20 46.70
CA VAL A 88 4.98 -8.59 45.39
C VAL A 88 6.39 -9.18 45.50
N GLU A 89 7.27 -8.54 46.26
CA GLU A 89 8.68 -8.94 46.36
C GLU A 89 8.91 -10.06 47.37
N ASN A 90 8.31 -10.00 48.55
CA ASN A 90 8.59 -10.94 49.65
C ASN A 90 7.64 -12.14 49.67
N SER A 91 6.33 -11.91 49.45
CA SER A 91 5.33 -12.98 49.53
C SER A 91 5.21 -13.75 48.22
N LEU A 92 5.22 -13.04 47.09
CA LEU A 92 5.07 -13.63 45.76
C LEU A 92 6.41 -13.92 45.05
N GLY A 93 7.50 -13.32 45.51
CA GLY A 93 8.85 -13.57 44.98
C GLY A 93 9.04 -13.09 43.53
N ILE A 94 8.27 -12.09 43.09
CA ILE A 94 8.33 -11.57 41.72
C ILE A 94 8.83 -10.12 41.72
N ALA A 95 9.65 -9.77 40.73
CA ALA A 95 10.11 -8.40 40.60
C ALA A 95 8.96 -7.45 40.27
N THR A 96 8.92 -6.28 40.90
CA THR A 96 7.88 -5.25 40.71
C THR A 96 7.61 -4.92 39.23
N ARG A 97 8.66 -4.86 38.40
CA ARG A 97 8.53 -4.62 36.94
C ARG A 97 7.81 -5.75 36.20
N ILE A 98 7.97 -7.00 36.63
CA ILE A 98 7.26 -8.15 36.05
C ILE A 98 5.80 -8.11 36.47
N ALA A 99 5.51 -7.85 37.76
CA ALA A 99 4.15 -7.67 38.25
C ALA A 99 3.41 -6.58 37.45
N GLN A 100 4.06 -5.44 37.20
CA GLN A 100 3.52 -4.36 36.36
C GLN A 100 3.17 -4.83 34.95
N LYS A 101 4.07 -5.57 34.28
CA LYS A 101 3.80 -6.11 32.94
C LYS A 101 2.64 -7.10 32.94
N MET A 102 2.56 -7.97 33.95
CA MET A 102 1.45 -8.92 34.09
C MET A 102 0.11 -8.20 34.28
N MET A 103 0.07 -7.18 35.14
CA MET A 103 -1.12 -6.35 35.34
C MET A 103 -1.55 -5.67 34.03
N GLN A 104 -0.62 -5.05 33.32
CA GLN A 104 -0.91 -4.38 32.05
C GLN A 104 -1.42 -5.37 30.98
N ALA A 105 -0.77 -6.53 30.84
CA ALA A 105 -1.22 -7.57 29.93
C ALA A 105 -2.63 -8.06 30.29
N SER A 106 -2.92 -8.21 31.58
CA SER A 106 -4.24 -8.65 32.05
C SER A 106 -5.33 -7.62 31.76
N LEU A 107 -5.05 -6.34 32.03
CA LEU A 107 -5.97 -5.24 31.71
C LEU A 107 -6.25 -5.14 30.20
N LYS A 108 -5.24 -5.43 29.37
CA LYS A 108 -5.35 -5.42 27.91
C LYS A 108 -6.15 -6.62 27.39
N PHE A 109 -5.66 -7.84 27.62
CA PHE A 109 -6.22 -9.05 26.99
C PHE A 109 -7.48 -9.59 27.68
N LEU A 110 -7.79 -9.15 28.90
CA LEU A 110 -9.05 -9.46 29.59
C LEU A 110 -10.02 -8.27 29.57
N SER A 111 -9.78 -7.27 28.72
CA SER A 111 -10.72 -6.17 28.50
C SER A 111 -12.05 -6.69 27.96
N PRO A 112 -13.16 -5.95 28.10
CA PRO A 112 -14.47 -6.39 27.57
C PRO A 112 -14.46 -6.68 26.06
N THR A 113 -13.61 -5.99 25.31
CA THR A 113 -13.41 -6.16 23.86
C THR A 113 -12.65 -7.45 23.54
N LEU A 114 -11.63 -7.81 24.32
CA LEU A 114 -10.74 -8.95 24.04
C LEU A 114 -11.01 -10.18 24.90
N ALA A 115 -11.93 -10.12 25.88
CA ALA A 115 -12.16 -11.20 26.84
C ALA A 115 -12.53 -12.54 26.18
N SER A 116 -13.34 -12.53 25.11
CA SER A 116 -13.67 -13.73 24.33
C SER A 116 -12.45 -14.30 23.58
N ASN A 117 -11.49 -13.43 23.26
CA ASN A 117 -10.36 -13.70 22.38
C ASN A 117 -9.09 -14.02 23.19
N ALA A 118 -9.12 -13.83 24.51
CA ALA A 118 -8.00 -14.08 25.42
C ALA A 118 -7.38 -15.47 25.25
N LYS A 119 -8.22 -16.50 25.07
CA LYS A 119 -7.76 -17.87 24.83
C LYS A 119 -7.06 -18.03 23.48
N ALA A 120 -7.65 -17.47 22.42
CA ALA A 120 -7.09 -17.48 21.08
C ALA A 120 -5.69 -16.83 21.06
N LEU A 121 -5.56 -15.65 21.68
CA LEU A 121 -4.32 -14.90 21.76
C LEU A 121 -3.27 -15.58 22.68
N SER A 122 -3.72 -16.25 23.75
CA SER A 122 -2.82 -16.98 24.66
C SER A 122 -2.08 -18.14 23.99
N HIS A 123 -2.57 -18.65 22.85
CA HIS A 123 -1.85 -19.65 22.05
C HIS A 123 -0.48 -19.18 21.55
N LEU A 124 -0.28 -17.86 21.44
CA LEU A 124 1.01 -17.27 21.06
C LEU A 124 2.06 -17.32 22.19
N GLY A 125 1.61 -17.53 23.42
CA GLY A 125 2.47 -17.55 24.61
C GLY A 125 2.84 -16.16 25.14
N LYS A 126 3.30 -16.13 26.40
CA LYS A 126 3.54 -14.91 27.20
C LYS A 126 4.38 -13.84 26.51
N THR A 127 5.46 -14.24 25.84
CA THR A 127 6.42 -13.29 25.28
C THR A 127 5.85 -12.54 24.09
N LYS A 128 5.05 -13.22 23.25
CA LYS A 128 4.38 -12.60 22.11
C LYS A 128 3.24 -11.70 22.55
N LEU A 129 2.47 -12.12 23.57
CA LEU A 129 1.47 -11.26 24.20
C LEU A 129 2.07 -9.92 24.65
N TYR A 130 3.25 -9.92 25.27
CA TYR A 130 3.90 -8.67 25.69
C TYR A 130 4.27 -7.74 24.53
N GLU A 131 4.63 -8.26 23.36
CA GLU A 131 4.92 -7.42 22.19
C GLU A 131 3.61 -6.90 21.55
N LEU A 132 2.53 -7.69 21.59
CA LEU A 132 1.21 -7.32 21.07
C LEU A 132 0.42 -6.35 21.96
N MET A 133 0.82 -6.14 23.22
CA MET A 133 0.12 -5.24 24.14
C MET A 133 -0.02 -3.79 23.63
N LEU A 134 0.85 -3.38 22.72
CA LEU A 134 0.90 -2.02 22.17
C LEU A 134 0.07 -1.86 20.89
N GLU A 135 -0.59 -2.91 20.42
CA GLU A 135 -1.51 -2.86 19.28
C GLU A 135 -2.92 -2.50 19.75
N ASP A 136 -3.78 -2.06 18.85
CA ASP A 136 -5.15 -1.65 19.19
C ASP A 136 -6.05 -2.85 19.51
N ASP A 137 -7.05 -2.64 20.38
CA ASP A 137 -7.95 -3.72 20.81
C ASP A 137 -8.75 -4.30 19.63
N GLU A 138 -9.16 -3.45 18.69
CA GLU A 138 -9.89 -3.84 17.49
C GLU A 138 -9.03 -4.72 16.58
N ASP A 139 -7.80 -4.29 16.29
CA ASP A 139 -6.85 -5.06 15.48
C ASP A 139 -6.53 -6.43 16.12
N LEU A 140 -6.37 -6.48 17.45
CA LEU A 140 -6.14 -7.72 18.18
C LEU A 140 -7.37 -8.63 18.19
N ALA A 141 -8.57 -8.05 18.22
CA ALA A 141 -9.80 -8.82 18.11
C ALA A 141 -9.91 -9.43 16.71
N GLU A 142 -9.66 -8.63 15.68
CA GLU A 142 -9.64 -9.07 14.29
C GLU A 142 -8.61 -10.19 14.06
N LEU A 143 -7.40 -10.05 14.61
CA LEU A 143 -6.36 -11.09 14.56
C LEU A 143 -6.83 -12.42 15.14
N ALA A 144 -7.56 -12.39 16.26
CA ALA A 144 -8.09 -13.59 16.89
C ALA A 144 -9.23 -14.23 16.07
N ASP A 145 -9.98 -13.43 15.33
CA ASP A 145 -11.04 -13.87 14.41
C ASP A 145 -10.52 -14.29 13.03
N GLY A 146 -9.20 -14.30 12.83
CA GLY A 146 -8.52 -14.76 11.60
C GLY A 146 -8.11 -13.65 10.64
N GLY A 147 -8.22 -12.38 11.03
CA GLY A 147 -7.65 -11.24 10.32
C GLY A 147 -6.15 -11.11 10.55
N THR A 148 -5.66 -9.87 10.41
CA THR A 148 -4.21 -9.60 10.46
C THR A 148 -3.88 -8.38 11.30
N VAL A 149 -2.75 -8.45 12.00
CA VAL A 149 -2.12 -7.30 12.67
C VAL A 149 -0.79 -7.03 11.99
N ALA A 150 -0.56 -5.80 11.56
CA ALA A 150 0.63 -5.43 10.79
C ALA A 150 0.88 -6.35 9.57
N GLY A 151 -0.21 -6.80 8.92
CA GLY A 151 -0.16 -7.70 7.76
C GLY A 151 0.19 -9.15 8.07
N MET A 152 0.22 -9.56 9.34
CA MET A 152 0.53 -10.92 9.77
C MET A 152 -0.69 -11.61 10.38
N THR A 153 -0.94 -12.86 9.99
CA THR A 153 -1.99 -13.69 10.60
C THR A 153 -1.53 -14.26 11.95
N LEU A 154 -2.47 -14.82 12.72
CA LEU A 154 -2.16 -15.49 13.98
C LEU A 154 -1.19 -16.66 13.79
N ASP A 155 -1.28 -17.40 12.68
CA ASP A 155 -0.36 -18.50 12.36
C ASP A 155 1.04 -17.99 11.98
N ASP A 156 1.14 -16.92 11.19
CA ASP A 156 2.43 -16.30 10.87
C ASP A 156 3.16 -15.85 12.14
N ILE A 157 2.42 -15.19 13.04
CA ILE A 157 2.93 -14.77 14.35
C ILE A 157 3.33 -16.00 15.17
N GLY A 158 2.58 -17.09 15.12
CA GLY A 158 2.90 -18.34 15.80
C GLY A 158 4.18 -19.02 15.29
N ARG A 159 4.48 -18.91 14.00
CA ARG A 159 5.65 -19.54 13.34
C ARG A 159 6.94 -18.78 13.54
N MET A 160 6.88 -17.45 13.63
CA MET A 160 8.07 -16.62 13.82
C MET A 160 8.55 -16.60 15.28
N THR A 161 9.78 -16.14 15.51
CA THR A 161 10.33 -15.90 16.83
C THR A 161 9.76 -14.61 17.44
N CYS A 162 9.95 -14.41 18.75
CA CYS A 162 9.54 -13.15 19.39
C CYS A 162 10.36 -11.94 18.90
N ARG A 163 11.61 -12.16 18.48
CA ARG A 163 12.47 -11.10 17.95
C ARG A 163 12.00 -10.63 16.57
N GLU A 164 11.61 -11.56 15.72
CA GLU A 164 11.04 -11.28 14.40
C GLU A 164 9.72 -10.52 14.54
N LEU A 165 8.82 -10.99 15.43
CA LEU A 165 7.56 -10.28 15.71
C LEU A 165 7.81 -8.82 16.12
N LYS A 166 8.74 -8.60 17.06
CA LYS A 166 9.08 -7.26 17.52
C LYS A 166 9.62 -6.36 16.41
N ALA A 167 10.47 -6.91 15.54
CA ALA A 167 11.01 -6.17 14.41
C ALA A 167 9.90 -5.82 13.40
N ALA A 168 9.03 -6.77 13.08
CA ALA A 168 7.91 -6.57 12.16
C ALA A 168 6.91 -5.52 12.67
N LEU A 169 6.51 -5.58 13.94
CA LEU A 169 5.62 -4.57 14.55
C LEU A 169 6.26 -3.18 14.54
N ARG A 170 7.57 -3.09 14.79
CA ARG A 170 8.30 -1.82 14.73
C ARG A 170 8.37 -1.26 13.31
N GLU A 171 8.69 -2.08 12.33
CA GLU A 171 8.74 -1.69 10.93
C GLU A 171 7.35 -1.24 10.42
N ALA A 172 6.29 -1.97 10.77
CA ALA A 172 4.91 -1.58 10.45
C ALA A 172 4.54 -0.20 11.02
N ARG A 173 4.96 0.10 12.25
CA ARG A 173 4.75 1.44 12.85
C ARG A 173 5.59 2.51 12.19
N GLU A 174 6.87 2.25 11.93
CA GLU A 174 7.76 3.19 11.27
C GLU A 174 7.26 3.52 9.85
N THR A 175 6.82 2.52 9.10
CA THR A 175 6.22 2.71 7.77
C THR A 175 4.90 3.48 7.82
N ASN A 176 4.00 3.15 8.74
CA ASN A 176 2.75 3.89 8.93
C ASN A 176 3.01 5.36 9.29
N THR A 177 3.91 5.63 10.23
CA THR A 177 4.27 7.00 10.61
C THR A 177 4.94 7.78 9.47
N ALA A 178 5.76 7.12 8.65
CA ALA A 178 6.36 7.73 7.47
C ALA A 178 5.31 8.05 6.40
N GLN A 179 4.36 7.14 6.15
CA GLN A 179 3.24 7.38 5.25
C GLN A 179 2.38 8.55 5.74
N GLN A 180 2.08 8.61 7.04
CA GLN A 180 1.31 9.71 7.63
C GLN A 180 2.02 11.05 7.45
N ARG A 181 3.35 11.12 7.62
CA ARG A 181 4.13 12.34 7.35
C ARG A 181 4.06 12.77 5.90
N VAL A 182 4.22 11.83 4.97
CA VAL A 182 4.11 12.14 3.53
C VAL A 182 2.71 12.63 3.19
N LEU A 183 1.67 12.06 3.80
CA LEU A 183 0.30 12.51 3.60
C LEU A 183 0.07 13.91 4.18
N THR A 184 0.58 14.21 5.38
CA THR A 184 0.48 15.56 5.95
C THR A 184 1.24 16.58 5.12
N ASP A 185 2.44 16.26 4.65
CA ASP A 185 3.25 17.16 3.81
C ASP A 185 2.56 17.40 2.45
N LYS A 186 1.97 16.36 1.86
CA LYS A 186 1.17 16.48 0.63
C LYS A 186 -0.06 17.35 0.86
N ASN A 187 -0.81 17.13 1.94
CA ASN A 187 -1.98 17.92 2.27
C ASN A 187 -1.63 19.39 2.50
N GLN A 188 -0.58 19.67 3.28
CA GLN A 188 -0.07 21.04 3.46
C GLN A 188 0.32 21.68 2.14
N LYS A 189 0.97 20.94 1.24
CA LYS A 189 1.33 21.45 -0.08
C LYS A 189 0.10 21.71 -0.96
N ILE A 190 -0.92 20.88 -0.86
CA ILE A 190 -2.20 21.08 -1.54
C ILE A 190 -2.86 22.36 -0.99
N ASP A 191 -2.89 22.54 0.33
CA ASP A 191 -3.44 23.74 0.98
C ASP A 191 -2.65 25.01 0.59
N ASP A 192 -1.31 24.92 0.52
CA ASP A 192 -0.46 26.01 0.04
C ASP A 192 -0.71 26.34 -1.44
N LEU A 193 -0.93 25.33 -2.28
CA LEU A 193 -1.19 25.52 -3.71
C LEU A 193 -2.58 26.08 -3.94
N THR A 194 -3.59 25.61 -3.23
CA THR A 194 -4.96 26.14 -3.29
C THR A 194 -4.99 27.57 -2.79
N THR A 195 -4.36 27.90 -1.66
CA THR A 195 -4.26 29.29 -1.19
C THR A 195 -3.46 30.18 -2.14
N LYS A 196 -2.42 29.68 -2.83
CA LYS A 196 -1.72 30.43 -3.89
C LYS A 196 -2.59 30.63 -5.12
N LEU A 197 -3.40 29.65 -5.50
CA LEU A 197 -4.37 29.77 -6.60
C LEU A 197 -5.44 30.80 -6.25
N ASP A 198 -5.98 30.76 -5.03
CA ASP A 198 -6.97 31.71 -4.52
C ASP A 198 -6.41 33.13 -4.31
N LYS A 199 -5.14 33.27 -3.91
CA LYS A 199 -4.47 34.57 -3.82
C LYS A 199 -4.13 35.13 -5.20
N LYS A 200 -3.75 34.28 -6.16
CA LYS A 200 -3.58 34.67 -7.56
C LYS A 200 -4.91 35.09 -8.21
N SER A 201 -6.03 34.48 -7.83
CA SER A 201 -7.36 34.87 -8.32
C SER A 201 -7.89 36.17 -7.68
N ARG A 202 -7.35 36.60 -6.52
CA ARG A 202 -7.89 37.74 -5.75
C ARG A 202 -7.03 39.03 -5.74
N ILE A 203 -5.75 39.02 -6.11
CA ILE A 203 -4.86 40.20 -5.90
C ILE A 203 -4.53 41.00 -7.17
N GLN A 204 -4.81 40.49 -8.37
CA GLN A 204 -4.87 41.29 -9.59
C GLN A 204 -5.65 40.47 -10.59
N PRO A 205 -6.69 41.01 -11.27
CA PRO A 205 -7.19 40.32 -12.45
C PRO A 205 -5.98 40.12 -13.37
N PRO A 206 -5.65 38.87 -13.78
CA PRO A 206 -4.65 38.69 -14.82
C PRO A 206 -5.07 39.60 -15.98
N PRO A 207 -4.13 40.32 -16.64
CA PRO A 207 -4.49 41.13 -17.79
C PRO A 207 -5.31 40.22 -18.73
N PRO A 208 -6.45 40.68 -19.25
CA PRO A 208 -7.45 39.88 -19.98
C PRO A 208 -6.90 39.11 -21.20
N ASP A 209 -5.60 39.19 -21.45
CA ASP A 209 -4.88 38.59 -22.55
C ASP A 209 -4.44 37.14 -22.30
N GLN A 210 -4.12 36.69 -21.08
CA GLN A 210 -3.61 35.32 -20.86
C GLN A 210 -4.69 34.24 -20.85
N GLU A 211 -5.85 34.52 -20.24
CA GLU A 211 -7.00 33.61 -20.30
C GLU A 211 -7.65 33.66 -21.69
N ALA A 212 -7.70 34.84 -22.32
CA ALA A 212 -8.09 34.95 -23.72
C ALA A 212 -7.12 34.25 -24.67
N GLU A 213 -5.81 34.22 -24.40
CA GLU A 213 -4.85 33.47 -25.22
C GLU A 213 -5.05 31.95 -25.11
N LYS A 214 -5.32 31.42 -23.92
CA LYS A 214 -5.66 30.00 -23.74
C LYS A 214 -6.98 29.67 -24.45
N LEU A 215 -8.00 30.49 -24.26
CA LEU A 215 -9.29 30.31 -24.92
C LEU A 215 -9.16 30.42 -26.44
N ARG A 216 -8.34 31.34 -26.96
CA ARG A 216 -8.02 31.44 -28.39
C ARG A 216 -7.34 30.18 -28.91
N LYS A 217 -6.39 29.60 -28.16
CA LYS A 217 -5.74 28.32 -28.53
C LYS A 217 -6.74 27.16 -28.57
N GLU A 218 -7.63 27.08 -27.60
CA GLU A 218 -8.68 26.05 -27.56
C GLU A 218 -9.68 26.22 -28.71
N VAL A 219 -10.13 27.44 -28.98
CA VAL A 219 -11.01 27.75 -30.12
C VAL A 219 -10.33 27.44 -31.46
N SER A 220 -9.04 27.79 -31.62
CA SER A 220 -8.27 27.44 -32.82
C SER A 220 -8.12 25.93 -33.01
N ALA A 221 -7.97 25.17 -31.93
CA ALA A 221 -7.91 23.70 -32.01
C ALA A 221 -9.24 23.10 -32.49
N ILE A 222 -10.37 23.60 -31.98
CA ILE A 222 -11.72 23.16 -32.40
C ILE A 222 -11.95 23.49 -33.88
N ALA A 223 -11.56 24.70 -34.32
CA ALA A 223 -11.68 25.10 -35.73
C ALA A 223 -10.83 24.21 -36.65
N TYR A 224 -9.59 23.91 -36.25
CA TYR A 224 -8.70 23.01 -36.99
C TYR A 224 -9.26 21.59 -37.08
N GLU A 225 -9.85 21.06 -36.01
CA GLU A 225 -10.46 19.73 -36.03
C GLU A 225 -11.68 19.67 -36.98
N ALA A 226 -12.52 20.70 -36.98
CA ALA A 226 -13.65 20.81 -37.90
C ALA A 226 -13.18 20.90 -39.36
N GLU A 227 -12.15 21.71 -39.64
CA GLU A 227 -11.52 21.79 -40.96
C GLU A 227 -10.95 20.43 -41.39
N ALA A 228 -10.19 19.76 -40.53
CA ALA A 228 -9.61 18.45 -40.83
C ALA A 228 -10.68 17.37 -41.06
N ALA A 229 -11.80 17.42 -40.34
CA ALA A 229 -12.92 16.52 -40.56
C ALA A 229 -13.53 16.68 -41.96
N ILE A 230 -13.65 17.91 -42.45
CA ILE A 230 -14.18 18.20 -43.80
C ILE A 230 -13.12 17.87 -44.87
N THR A 231 -11.93 18.45 -44.75
CA THR A 231 -10.89 18.39 -45.79
C THR A 231 -10.27 17.01 -45.94
N VAL A 232 -10.10 16.26 -44.85
CA VAL A 232 -9.45 14.94 -44.87
C VAL A 232 -10.50 13.83 -44.84
N ARG A 233 -11.35 13.80 -43.82
CA ARG A 233 -12.25 12.65 -43.61
C ARG A 233 -13.38 12.62 -44.62
N LEU A 234 -14.09 13.74 -44.82
CA LEU A 234 -15.20 13.80 -45.78
C LEU A 234 -14.68 13.64 -47.22
N HIS A 235 -13.57 14.28 -47.58
CA HIS A 235 -12.93 14.08 -48.88
C HIS A 235 -12.58 12.61 -49.15
N THR A 236 -11.97 11.92 -48.17
CA THR A 236 -11.63 10.50 -48.29
C THR A 236 -12.88 9.63 -48.39
N ALA A 237 -13.93 9.91 -47.61
CA ALA A 237 -15.21 9.20 -47.68
C ALA A 237 -15.88 9.37 -49.05
N PHE A 238 -15.85 10.58 -49.62
CA PHE A 238 -16.37 10.84 -50.97
C PHE A 238 -15.54 10.16 -52.05
N SER A 239 -14.21 10.18 -51.93
CA SER A 239 -13.31 9.51 -52.86
C SER A 239 -13.46 7.99 -52.87
N THR A 240 -13.69 7.39 -51.69
CA THR A 240 -13.94 5.95 -51.57
C THR A 240 -15.32 5.57 -52.10
N LEU A 241 -16.34 6.40 -51.85
CA LEU A 241 -17.67 6.22 -52.41
C LEU A 241 -17.66 6.29 -53.94
N THR A 242 -17.00 7.29 -54.52
CA THR A 242 -16.90 7.45 -55.98
C THR A 242 -16.12 6.30 -56.63
N ALA A 243 -15.03 5.84 -56.00
CA ALA A 243 -14.28 4.67 -56.45
C ALA A 243 -15.14 3.40 -56.41
N PHE A 244 -15.85 3.14 -55.31
CA PHE A 244 -16.75 1.98 -55.19
C PHE A 244 -17.87 2.01 -56.24
N THR A 245 -18.48 3.16 -56.49
CA THR A 245 -19.54 3.28 -57.51
C THR A 245 -18.99 3.06 -58.92
N SER A 246 -17.78 3.56 -59.21
CA SER A 246 -17.10 3.33 -60.49
C SER A 246 -16.77 1.86 -60.71
N ASP A 247 -16.27 1.16 -59.69
CA ASP A 247 -15.94 -0.27 -59.76
C ASP A 247 -17.18 -1.16 -59.96
N ASN A 248 -18.34 -0.73 -59.47
CA ASN A 248 -19.61 -1.43 -59.61
C ASN A 248 -20.45 -0.94 -60.82
N ASN A 249 -19.88 -0.10 -61.68
CA ASN A 249 -20.53 0.42 -62.90
C ASN A 249 -21.85 1.19 -62.62
N VAL A 250 -21.93 1.86 -61.47
CA VAL A 250 -23.05 2.73 -61.04
C VAL A 250 -22.59 4.19 -61.07
N GLU A 251 -23.45 5.11 -61.47
CA GLU A 251 -23.13 6.54 -61.46
C GLU A 251 -22.91 7.03 -60.01
N PRO A 252 -21.83 7.77 -59.73
CA PRO A 252 -21.61 8.31 -58.38
C PRO A 252 -22.76 9.25 -57.97
N PRO A 253 -23.25 9.17 -56.72
CA PRO A 253 -24.42 9.93 -56.29
C PRO A 253 -24.04 11.38 -55.97
N TYR A 254 -23.73 12.18 -57.01
CA TYR A 254 -23.27 13.56 -56.86
C TYR A 254 -24.31 14.46 -56.18
N ASP A 255 -25.61 14.28 -56.45
CA ASP A 255 -26.67 15.06 -55.80
C ASP A 255 -26.72 14.81 -54.28
N PHE A 256 -26.46 13.57 -53.85
CA PHE A 256 -26.36 13.23 -52.44
C PHE A 256 -25.14 13.88 -51.79
N MET A 257 -23.98 13.79 -52.45
CA MET A 257 -22.75 14.43 -51.98
C MET A 257 -22.90 15.96 -51.89
N ALA A 258 -23.51 16.58 -52.90
CA ALA A 258 -23.83 18.00 -52.92
C ALA A 258 -24.78 18.39 -51.79
N GLY A 259 -25.81 17.57 -51.51
CA GLY A 259 -26.73 17.77 -50.39
C GLY A 259 -26.02 17.81 -49.03
N LEU A 260 -25.05 16.91 -48.80
CA LEU A 260 -24.25 16.89 -47.57
C LEU A 260 -23.34 18.11 -47.45
N VAL A 261 -22.72 18.55 -48.55
CA VAL A 261 -21.90 19.78 -48.57
C VAL A 261 -22.78 21.01 -48.26
N CYS A 262 -23.95 21.12 -48.88
CA CYS A 262 -24.89 22.21 -48.59
C CYS A 262 -25.36 22.25 -47.13
N GLN A 263 -25.46 21.10 -46.45
CA GLN A 263 -25.76 21.07 -45.02
C GLN A 263 -24.63 21.67 -44.18
N ILE A 264 -23.38 21.36 -44.52
CA ILE A 264 -22.19 21.92 -43.85
C ILE A 264 -22.10 23.43 -44.11
N GLU A 265 -22.32 23.87 -45.35
CA GLU A 265 -22.33 25.29 -45.71
C GLU A 265 -23.39 26.08 -44.93
N ARG A 266 -24.60 25.52 -44.78
CA ARG A 266 -25.66 26.14 -43.95
C ARG A 266 -25.27 26.24 -42.49
N ALA A 267 -24.61 25.22 -41.93
CA ALA A 267 -24.12 25.27 -40.55
C ALA A 267 -23.05 26.36 -40.38
N LEU A 268 -22.14 26.52 -41.35
CA LEU A 268 -21.14 27.59 -41.35
C LEU A 268 -21.78 28.99 -41.48
N HIS A 269 -22.79 29.14 -42.34
CA HIS A 269 -23.55 30.40 -42.45
C HIS A 269 -24.28 30.73 -41.15
N HIS A 270 -24.89 29.75 -40.49
CA HIS A 270 -25.52 29.97 -39.19
C HIS A 270 -24.52 30.46 -38.13
N ILE A 271 -23.31 29.90 -38.08
CA ILE A 271 -22.25 30.40 -37.19
C ILE A 271 -21.90 31.85 -37.54
N ARG A 272 -21.78 32.19 -38.82
CA ARG A 272 -21.53 33.57 -39.25
C ARG A 272 -22.64 34.51 -38.80
N ASP A 273 -23.90 34.15 -39.00
CA ASP A 273 -25.05 34.97 -38.62
C ASP A 273 -25.14 35.19 -37.11
N VAL A 274 -24.88 34.15 -36.31
CA VAL A 274 -24.93 34.23 -34.83
C VAL A 274 -23.86 35.16 -34.27
N PHE A 275 -22.68 35.20 -34.91
CA PHE A 275 -21.54 36.01 -34.47
C PHE A 275 -21.35 37.30 -35.31
N ASP A 276 -22.29 37.62 -36.20
CA ASP A 276 -22.24 38.77 -37.13
C ASP A 276 -20.90 38.86 -37.89
N LEU A 277 -20.44 37.71 -38.42
CA LEU A 277 -19.15 37.58 -39.10
C LEU A 277 -19.31 37.78 -40.61
N GLU A 278 -18.43 38.59 -41.19
CA GLU A 278 -18.38 38.80 -42.64
C GLU A 278 -17.93 37.54 -43.40
N ALA A 279 -18.43 37.38 -44.63
CA ALA A 279 -18.14 36.21 -45.48
C ALA A 279 -16.66 36.12 -45.91
N ALA A 280 -15.95 37.24 -45.90
CA ALA A 280 -14.51 37.35 -46.09
C ALA A 280 -13.98 38.37 -45.07
N PRO A 281 -12.73 38.23 -44.59
CA PRO A 281 -12.14 39.27 -43.76
C PRO A 281 -12.05 40.57 -44.58
N THR A 282 -12.81 41.61 -44.25
CA THR A 282 -12.52 42.96 -44.77
C THR A 282 -11.29 43.50 -44.06
N GLY A 283 -10.12 43.07 -44.53
CA GLY A 283 -8.95 43.92 -44.43
C GLY A 283 -9.21 45.13 -45.32
N SER A 284 -9.45 46.30 -44.74
CA SER A 284 -9.05 47.53 -45.42
C SER A 284 -7.61 47.31 -45.92
N GLU A 285 -7.38 47.28 -47.23
CA GLU A 285 -6.01 47.23 -47.79
C GLU A 285 -5.20 48.49 -47.44
N ARG A 286 -5.80 49.47 -46.76
CA ARG A 286 -5.14 50.68 -46.26
C ARG A 286 -4.89 50.57 -44.75
N PRO A 287 -3.62 50.66 -44.31
CA PRO A 287 -3.29 50.76 -42.90
C PRO A 287 -3.92 52.00 -42.24
N THR A 288 -4.41 51.84 -41.01
CA THR A 288 -5.12 52.87 -40.24
C THR A 288 -4.32 54.16 -39.95
N TRP A 289 -3.00 54.18 -40.14
CA TRP A 289 -2.15 55.36 -39.99
C TRP A 289 -2.18 56.32 -41.19
N LEU A 290 -2.76 55.92 -42.32
CA LEU A 290 -2.97 56.78 -43.50
C LEU A 290 -4.22 57.67 -43.39
N ASP A 291 -5.12 57.36 -42.46
CA ASP A 291 -6.34 58.15 -42.18
C ASP A 291 -6.14 59.14 -41.02
N ALA A 292 -4.90 59.26 -40.50
CA ALA A 292 -4.58 60.24 -39.48
C ALA A 292 -4.59 61.65 -40.11
N PRO A 293 -5.33 62.62 -39.55
CA PRO A 293 -5.30 64.00 -40.05
C PRO A 293 -3.89 64.58 -39.93
N GLU A 294 -3.42 65.28 -40.97
CA GLU A 294 -2.10 65.94 -40.97
C GLU A 294 -1.93 66.82 -39.72
N PRO A 295 -0.83 66.69 -38.96
CA PRO A 295 -0.59 67.53 -37.81
C PRO A 295 -0.41 68.98 -38.26
N ALA A 296 -1.29 69.87 -37.80
CA ALA A 296 -1.15 71.31 -38.03
C ALA A 296 0.09 71.82 -37.29
N ILE A 297 1.17 72.09 -38.03
CA ILE A 297 2.35 72.76 -37.48
C ILE A 297 2.02 74.26 -37.37
N PRO A 298 1.99 74.85 -36.17
CA PRO A 298 1.82 76.29 -36.04
C PRO A 298 3.04 77.00 -36.63
N ARG A 299 2.81 77.85 -37.63
CA ARG A 299 3.84 78.75 -38.16
C ARG A 299 4.25 79.72 -37.04
N THR A 300 5.51 79.67 -36.63
CA THR A 300 6.14 80.74 -35.87
C THR A 300 6.45 81.86 -36.84
N ASP A 301 5.60 82.90 -36.86
CA ASP A 301 5.94 84.15 -37.50
C ASP A 301 7.04 84.85 -36.67
N ALA A 302 8.08 85.31 -37.37
CA ALA A 302 9.22 86.05 -36.84
C ALA A 302 8.90 87.54 -36.66
#